data_AF-A0A3S2PPT8-F1
#
_entry.id   AF-A0A3S2PPT8-F1
#
_cell.length_a   1.000
_cell.length_b   1.000
_cell.length_c   1.000
_cell.angle_alpha   90.00
_cell.angle_beta   90.00
_cell.angle_gamma   90.00
#
_symmetry.space_group_name_H-M   'P 1'
#
loop_
_entity.id
_entity.type
_entity.pdbx_description
1 polymer ?
#
loop_
_entity_poly.entity_id
_entity_poly.type
_entity_poly.pdbx_seq_one_letter_code
_entity_poly.pdbx_strand_id
1 'polypeptide(L)'
;MKTGQRETQTSVTFFSADMAPRKRTTRQQKNNQNMEKLDVFLEDFDSEVNTRVVQMKEKINHLLKDIDNSYNMALIKLPMAVRQMVWLEFCKVEKPKLQRWTALG
;
A
#
# COMPACT_ATOMS: atom_id res chain seq x y z
N MET A 1 -71.80 -75.26 -17.88
CA MET A 1 -72.58 -74.01 -17.75
C MET A 1 -71.59 -72.89 -17.49
N LYS A 2 -71.30 -72.09 -18.52
CA LYS A 2 -71.70 -70.67 -18.70
C LYS A 2 -70.56 -69.73 -18.31
N THR A 3 -69.84 -69.23 -19.32
CA THR A 3 -69.81 -67.80 -19.76
C THR A 3 -68.93 -66.95 -18.82
N GLY A 4 -67.78 -66.42 -19.22
CA GLY A 4 -67.61 -65.56 -20.39
C GLY A 4 -68.14 -64.17 -20.05
N GLN A 5 -67.26 -63.26 -19.60
CA GLN A 5 -67.49 -61.81 -19.68
C GLN A 5 -66.17 -61.10 -20.00
N ARG A 6 -66.23 -60.29 -21.07
CA ARG A 6 -65.28 -59.28 -21.48
C ARG A 6 -65.73 -57.92 -20.93
N GLU A 7 -64.77 -56.99 -20.95
CA GLU A 7 -64.91 -55.53 -20.99
C GLU A 7 -65.33 -54.89 -19.64
N THR A 8 -64.63 -53.88 -19.12
CA THR A 8 -64.26 -52.64 -19.79
C THR A 8 -63.02 -52.01 -19.17
N GLN A 9 -62.15 -51.49 -20.03
CA GLN A 9 -61.20 -50.43 -19.68
C GLN A 9 -61.99 -49.22 -19.16
N THR A 10 -61.67 -48.75 -17.95
CA THR A 10 -61.87 -47.35 -17.59
C THR A 10 -60.55 -46.82 -17.10
N SER A 11 -59.92 -46.03 -17.97
CA SER A 11 -58.75 -45.23 -17.70
C SER A 11 -59.04 -44.25 -16.56
N VAL A 12 -58.43 -44.45 -15.40
CA VAL A 12 -58.28 -43.37 -14.41
C VAL A 12 -56.84 -42.90 -14.48
N THR A 13 -56.61 -41.83 -15.23
CA THR A 13 -55.34 -41.09 -15.21
C THR A 13 -55.21 -40.42 -13.86
N PHE A 14 -54.53 -41.05 -12.91
CA PHE A 14 -53.99 -40.36 -11.75
C PHE A 14 -52.77 -39.57 -12.21
N PHE A 15 -52.83 -38.24 -12.08
CA PHE A 15 -51.70 -37.35 -12.32
C PHE A 15 -50.53 -37.76 -11.42
N SER A 16 -49.51 -38.40 -12.00
CA SER A 16 -48.18 -38.44 -11.41
C SER A 16 -47.55 -37.07 -11.57
N ALA A 17 -47.72 -36.21 -10.56
CA ALA A 17 -46.81 -35.10 -10.35
C ALA A 17 -45.51 -35.67 -9.76
N ASP A 18 -44.70 -36.30 -10.61
CA ASP A 18 -43.34 -36.68 -10.24
C ASP A 18 -42.35 -35.68 -10.84
N MET A 19 -41.48 -35.18 -9.98
CA MET A 19 -40.68 -33.98 -10.18
C MET A 19 -39.64 -34.23 -11.26
N ALA A 20 -39.69 -33.46 -12.37
CA ALA A 20 -38.59 -33.43 -13.32
C ALA A 20 -37.28 -33.09 -12.56
N PRO A 21 -36.15 -33.78 -12.82
CA PRO A 21 -34.90 -33.51 -12.13
C PRO A 21 -34.51 -32.05 -12.34
N ARG A 22 -34.68 -31.23 -11.30
CA ARG A 22 -34.25 -29.84 -11.35
C ARG A 22 -32.73 -29.85 -11.52
N LYS A 23 -32.24 -29.42 -12.68
CA LYS A 23 -30.80 -29.19 -12.89
C LYS A 23 -30.30 -28.29 -11.78
N ARG A 24 -29.56 -28.88 -10.83
CA ARG A 24 -28.88 -28.15 -9.77
C ARG A 24 -27.81 -27.34 -10.48
N THR A 25 -28.00 -26.03 -10.58
CA THR A 25 -26.92 -25.15 -11.01
C THR A 25 -25.82 -25.25 -9.97
N THR A 26 -24.71 -25.86 -10.34
CA THR A 26 -23.49 -25.82 -9.56
C THR A 26 -23.08 -24.36 -9.50
N ARG A 27 -23.36 -23.69 -8.38
CA ARG A 27 -22.70 -22.43 -8.02
C ARG A 27 -21.25 -22.77 -7.75
N GLN A 28 -20.46 -23.00 -8.80
CA GLN A 28 -19.02 -23.02 -8.66
C GLN A 28 -18.60 -21.62 -8.19
N GLN A 29 -17.83 -21.63 -7.11
CA GLN A 29 -17.56 -20.51 -6.22
C GLN A 29 -17.06 -19.27 -6.95
N LYS A 30 -17.72 -18.15 -6.66
CA LYS A 30 -17.26 -16.77 -6.93
C LYS A 30 -15.99 -16.37 -6.15
N ASN A 31 -15.34 -17.31 -5.45
CA ASN A 31 -14.20 -17.02 -4.57
C ASN A 31 -12.89 -16.75 -5.33
N ASN A 32 -12.70 -17.34 -6.52
CA ASN A 32 -11.42 -17.22 -7.23
C ASN A 32 -11.20 -15.80 -7.80
N GLN A 33 -12.25 -15.12 -8.26
CA GLN A 33 -12.15 -13.74 -8.78
C GLN A 33 -11.78 -12.71 -7.71
N ASN A 34 -12.21 -12.94 -6.46
CA ASN A 34 -11.88 -12.05 -5.35
C ASN A 34 -10.44 -12.27 -4.87
N MET A 35 -9.93 -13.50 -4.94
CA MET A 35 -8.53 -13.81 -4.62
C MET A 35 -7.58 -13.27 -5.68
N GLU A 36 -7.91 -13.41 -6.97
CA GLU A 36 -7.10 -12.87 -8.08
C GLU A 36 -6.97 -11.34 -8.00
N LYS A 37 -8.06 -10.63 -7.72
CA LYS A 37 -8.03 -9.17 -7.51
C LYS A 37 -7.20 -8.75 -6.30
N LEU A 38 -7.24 -9.55 -5.24
CA LEU A 38 -6.44 -9.30 -4.05
C LEU A 38 -4.95 -9.48 -4.33
N ASP A 39 -4.60 -10.51 -5.10
CA ASP A 39 -3.21 -10.81 -5.47
C ASP A 39 -2.59 -9.66 -6.27
N VAL A 40 -3.31 -9.18 -7.30
CA VAL A 40 -2.91 -8.00 -8.10
C VAL A 40 -2.76 -6.75 -7.22
N PHE A 41 -3.69 -6.53 -6.29
CA PHE A 41 -3.60 -5.39 -5.37
C PHE A 41 -2.38 -5.46 -4.45
N LEU A 42 -2.06 -6.65 -3.94
CA LEU A 42 -0.89 -6.86 -3.09
C LEU A 42 0.41 -6.67 -3.87
N GLU A 43 0.47 -7.12 -5.13
CA GLU A 43 1.62 -6.91 -6.00
C GLU A 43 1.87 -5.40 -6.25
N ASP A 44 0.83 -4.64 -6.58
CA ASP A 44 0.92 -3.19 -6.75
C ASP A 44 1.35 -2.49 -5.45
N PHE A 45 0.80 -2.94 -4.32
CA PHE A 45 1.13 -2.38 -3.00
C PHE A 45 2.59 -2.63 -2.63
N ASP A 46 3.08 -3.86 -2.78
CA ASP A 46 4.47 -4.22 -2.50
C ASP A 46 5.44 -3.44 -3.41
N SER A 47 5.09 -3.27 -4.68
CA SER A 47 5.84 -2.46 -5.64
C SER A 47 5.93 -0.99 -5.20
N GLU A 48 4.82 -0.41 -4.76
CA GLU A 48 4.80 0.97 -4.27
C GLU A 48 5.60 1.13 -2.97
N VAL A 49 5.45 0.21 -2.02
CA VAL A 49 6.22 0.23 -0.76
C VAL A 49 7.71 0.13 -1.05
N ASN A 50 8.13 -0.78 -1.92
CA ASN A 50 9.53 -0.91 -2.31
C ASN A 50 10.06 0.37 -2.96
N THR A 51 9.29 0.98 -3.86
CA THR A 51 9.65 2.25 -4.50
C THR A 51 9.84 3.36 -3.46
N ARG A 52 8.91 3.49 -2.51
CA ARG A 52 8.99 4.50 -1.44
C ARG A 52 10.22 4.26 -0.54
N VAL A 53 10.52 3.01 -0.18
CA VAL A 53 11.70 2.67 0.63
C VAL A 53 12.99 3.06 -0.09
N VAL A 54 13.11 2.77 -1.39
CA VAL A 54 14.29 3.16 -2.19
C VAL A 54 14.44 4.68 -2.22
N GLN A 55 13.36 5.41 -2.53
CA GLN A 55 13.37 6.87 -2.57
C GLN A 55 13.75 7.50 -1.21
N MET A 56 13.29 6.93 -0.10
CA MET A 56 13.64 7.41 1.24
C MET A 56 15.13 7.20 1.54
N LYS A 57 15.69 6.04 1.16
CA LYS A 57 17.13 5.78 1.30
C LYS A 57 17.96 6.75 0.46
N GLU A 58 17.55 7.02 -0.77
CA GLU A 58 18.21 8.00 -1.64
C GLU A 58 18.16 9.41 -1.05
N LYS A 59 17.01 9.84 -0.51
CA LYS A 59 16.87 11.14 0.18
C LYS A 59 17.82 11.28 1.36
N ILE A 60 17.97 10.22 2.18
CA ILE A 60 18.93 10.22 3.30
C ILE A 60 20.36 10.36 2.78
N ASN A 61 20.74 9.58 1.76
CA ASN A 61 22.08 9.65 1.17
C ASN A 61 22.37 11.02 0.56
N HIS A 62 21.38 11.66 -0.06
CA HIS A 62 21.53 13.00 -0.60
C HIS A 62 21.70 14.03 0.51
N LEU A 63 20.86 13.96 1.56
CA LEU A 63 20.95 14.84 2.72
C LEU A 63 22.33 14.76 3.41
N LEU A 64 22.87 13.55 3.58
CA LEU A 64 24.19 13.36 4.16
C LEU A 64 25.29 14.03 3.30
N LYS A 65 25.22 13.88 1.98
CA LYS A 65 26.15 14.55 1.06
C LYS A 65 26.02 16.07 1.11
N ASP A 66 24.80 16.60 1.19
CA ASP A 66 24.57 18.03 1.27
C ASP A 66 25.14 18.63 2.56
N ILE A 67 24.99 17.92 3.68
CA ILE A 67 25.59 18.29 4.96
C ILE A 67 27.12 18.32 4.82
N ASP A 68 27.73 17.24 4.34
CA ASP A 68 29.19 17.17 4.16
C ASP A 68 29.70 18.31 3.26
N ASN A 69 29.01 18.54 2.14
CA ASN A 69 29.34 19.62 1.21
C ASN A 69 29.20 20.99 1.87
N SER A 70 28.15 21.22 2.66
CA SER A 70 27.92 22.50 3.34
C SER A 70 29.06 22.83 4.32
N TYR A 71 29.50 21.86 5.12
CA TYR A 71 30.61 22.04 6.05
C TYR A 71 31.93 22.20 5.32
N ASN A 72 32.19 21.39 4.30
CA ASN A 72 33.39 21.52 3.47
C ASN A 72 33.49 22.92 2.85
N MET A 73 32.38 23.44 2.32
CA MET A 73 32.34 24.79 1.76
C MET A 73 32.55 25.87 2.82
N ALA A 74 31.94 25.73 4.00
CA ALA A 74 32.16 26.67 5.12
C ALA A 74 33.63 26.69 5.54
N LEU A 75 34.28 25.52 5.64
CA LEU A 75 35.69 25.40 6.01
C LEU A 75 36.63 25.96 4.94
N ILE A 76 36.37 25.71 3.66
CA ILE A 76 37.18 26.25 2.55
C ILE A 76 37.11 27.79 2.53
N LYS A 77 35.94 28.36 2.81
CA LYS A 77 35.73 29.81 2.87
C LYS A 77 36.44 30.48 4.05
N LEU A 78 36.72 29.75 5.13
CA LEU A 78 37.41 30.29 6.30
C LEU A 78 38.91 30.42 6.04
N PRO A 79 39.55 31.56 6.41
CA PRO A 79 41.00 31.69 6.37
C PRO A 79 41.70 30.65 7.25
N MET A 80 42.92 30.25 6.86
CA MET A 80 43.70 29.24 7.60
C MET A 80 43.94 29.63 9.07
N ALA A 81 44.25 30.90 9.33
CA ALA A 81 44.44 31.41 10.68
C ALA A 81 43.19 31.23 11.55
N VAL A 82 41.99 31.44 10.99
CA VAL A 82 40.72 31.26 11.71
C VAL A 82 40.45 29.78 11.98
N ARG A 83 40.74 28.88 11.02
CA ARG A 83 40.61 27.43 11.23
C ARG A 83 41.54 26.87 12.32
N GLN A 84 42.66 27.56 12.58
CA GLN A 84 43.63 27.18 13.62
C GLN A 84 43.31 27.79 15.00
N MET A 85 42.33 28.69 15.09
CA MET A 85 41.90 29.26 16.37
C MET A 85 41.23 28.20 17.25
N VAL A 86 41.28 28.41 18.57
CA VAL A 86 40.51 27.62 19.52
C VAL A 86 39.01 27.80 19.22
N TRP A 87 38.32 26.69 18.96
CA TRP A 87 36.91 26.67 18.54
C TRP A 87 36.00 27.53 19.45
N LEU A 88 36.17 27.44 20.77
CA LEU A 88 35.39 28.23 21.72
C LEU A 88 35.57 29.75 21.57
N GLU A 89 36.78 30.21 21.20
CA GLU A 89 37.04 31.62 20.97
C GLU A 89 36.40 32.09 19.66
N PHE A 90 36.47 31.27 18.61
CA PHE A 90 35.78 31.52 17.35
C PHE A 90 34.26 31.66 17.55
N CYS A 91 33.63 30.74 18.29
CA CYS A 91 32.20 30.80 18.58
C CYS A 91 31.77 32.04 19.39
N LYS A 92 32.65 32.61 20.22
CA LYS A 92 32.36 33.85 20.96
C LYS A 92 32.32 35.07 20.02
N VAL A 93 33.18 35.07 19.00
CA VAL A 93 33.26 36.15 17.99
C VAL A 93 32.08 36.09 17.02
N GLU A 94 31.66 34.88 16.65
CA GLU A 94 30.63 34.67 15.63
C GLU A 94 29.19 34.78 16.14
N LYS A 95 28.99 35.07 17.44
CA LYS A 95 27.64 35.25 18.01
C LYS A 95 26.86 36.26 17.16
N PRO A 96 25.69 35.91 16.63
CA PRO A 96 24.86 36.87 15.93
C PRO A 96 24.59 38.02 16.91
N LYS A 97 24.78 39.26 16.45
CA LYS A 97 24.24 40.42 17.13
C LYS A 97 22.72 40.23 17.12
N LEU A 98 22.16 39.60 18.16
CA LEU A 98 20.72 39.65 18.40
C LEU A 98 20.39 41.13 18.43
N GLN A 99 19.79 41.66 17.35
CA GLN A 99 19.24 43.00 17.35
C GLN A 99 18.19 43.00 18.45
N ARG A 100 18.54 43.68 19.53
CA ARG A 100 17.80 43.75 20.77
C ARG A 100 16.52 44.54 20.49
N TRP A 101 15.39 43.87 20.33
CA TRP A 101 14.06 44.50 20.22
C TRP A 101 13.57 45.11 21.55
N THR A 102 14.47 45.70 22.36
CA THR A 102 14.11 46.37 23.62
C THR A 102 14.31 47.88 23.51
N ALA A 103 13.72 48.50 22.49
CA ALA A 103 13.65 49.96 22.34
C ALA A 103 12.26 50.43 21.89
N LEU A 104 11.21 49.74 22.34
CA LEU A 104 9.82 50.23 22.31
C LEU A 104 9.26 50.04 23.71
N GLY A 105 9.55 51.00 24.57
CA GLY A 105 8.98 51.20 25.90
C GLY A 105 8.91 52.70 26.14
#